data_AF-A0A8X6V7B6-F1
#
_entry.id   AF-A0A8X6V7B6-F1
#
_cell.length_a   1.000
_cell.length_b   1.000
_cell.length_c   1.000
_cell.angle_alpha   90.00
_cell.angle_beta   90.00
_cell.angle_gamma   90.00
#
_symmetry.space_group_name_H-M   'P 1'
#
loop_
_entity.id
_entity.type
_entity.pdbx_description
1 polymer ?
#
loop_
_entity_poly.entity_id
_entity_poly.type
_entity_poly.pdbx_seq_one_letter_code
_entity_poly.pdbx_strand_id
1 'polypeptide(L)'
;MRITCHESYGSVFQVSEEAKNSHDINSKLVSAFLSIGRGHAALETFSSVLNMPTMDRKTFAKCMHNLSVKNKEEIIDVSVSYDGTWQKRGHTYNLGLGIIIDILSGLVLDFEVLSKYCHNCVVAGRDMGVDSAEFHIWQKGHADECDKNFDGTSGAMEMHASTNYVEAIN
;
A
#
# COMPACT_ATOMS: atom_id res chain seq x y z
N MET A 1 20.97 17.95 25.43
CA MET A 1 21.24 17.29 24.14
C MET A 1 20.94 18.31 23.04
N ARG A 2 21.98 18.94 22.48
CA ARG A 2 21.84 19.91 21.37
C ARG A 2 21.90 19.12 20.07
N ILE A 3 20.84 19.15 19.28
CA ILE A 3 20.83 18.58 17.93
C ILE A 3 21.20 19.73 16.99
N THR A 4 22.44 19.71 16.49
CA THR A 4 22.84 20.53 15.35
C THR A 4 22.49 19.77 14.08
N CYS A 5 21.56 20.30 13.30
CA CYS A 5 21.20 19.77 11.99
C CYS A 5 22.28 20.24 11.00
N HIS A 6 23.21 19.36 10.66
CA HIS A 6 24.24 19.65 9.68
C HIS A 6 24.46 18.47 8.75
N GLU A 7 23.40 18.03 8.07
CA GLU A 7 23.51 17.16 6.92
C GLU A 7 22.41 17.55 5.93
N SER A 8 22.80 18.32 4.93
CA SER A 8 22.00 18.53 3.73
C SER A 8 21.93 17.17 3.03
N TYR A 9 20.84 16.44 3.21
CA TYR A 9 20.53 15.30 2.36
C TYR A 9 20.34 15.85 0.95
N GLY A 10 21.37 15.73 0.11
CA GLY A 10 21.22 15.90 -1.32
C GLY A 10 20.26 14.82 -1.79
N SER A 11 19.03 15.19 -2.13
CA SER A 11 18.15 14.27 -2.84
C SER A 11 18.78 14.01 -4.19
N VAL A 12 19.38 12.84 -4.35
CA VAL A 12 19.67 12.32 -5.68
C VAL A 12 18.31 12.00 -6.27
N PHE A 13 17.79 12.88 -7.11
CA PHE A 13 16.71 12.52 -8.02
C PHE A 13 17.29 11.45 -8.95
N GLN A 14 17.09 10.19 -8.60
CA GLN A 14 17.34 9.09 -9.53
C GLN A 14 16.23 9.15 -10.57
N VAL A 15 16.58 9.66 -11.74
CA VAL A 15 15.82 9.38 -12.96
C VAL A 15 16.07 7.90 -13.23
N SER A 16 15.07 7.05 -13.01
CA SER A 16 15.10 5.67 -13.49
C SER A 16 15.39 5.69 -14.99
N GLU A 17 16.27 4.82 -15.44
CA GLU A 17 16.64 4.70 -16.85
C GLU A 17 15.41 4.18 -17.62
N GLU A 18 14.55 5.09 -18.05
CA GLU A 18 13.38 4.73 -18.84
C GLU A 18 13.86 4.27 -20.21
N ALA A 19 13.58 3.00 -20.50
CA ALA A 19 13.68 2.40 -21.82
C ALA A 19 13.21 3.41 -22.88
N LYS A 20 13.94 3.49 -24.01
CA LYS A 20 13.69 4.37 -25.16
C LYS A 20 12.28 4.19 -25.74
N ASN A 21 11.27 4.70 -25.06
CA ASN A 21 9.98 5.00 -25.61
C ASN A 21 9.97 6.50 -25.89
N SER A 22 9.91 6.83 -27.18
CA SER A 22 9.80 8.20 -27.67
C SER A 22 8.46 8.79 -27.23
N HIS A 23 8.31 9.13 -25.95
CA HIS A 23 7.16 9.89 -25.50
C HIS A 23 7.21 11.29 -26.10
N ASP A 24 6.11 11.70 -26.74
CA ASP A 24 5.88 13.07 -27.18
C ASP A 24 6.12 14.03 -26.00
N ILE A 25 6.80 15.16 -26.25
CA ILE A 25 7.23 16.12 -25.20
C ILE A 25 6.04 16.55 -24.33
N ASN A 26 4.86 16.71 -24.94
CA ASN A 26 3.64 17.06 -24.24
C ASN A 26 3.22 15.98 -23.23
N SER A 27 3.41 14.70 -23.55
CA SER A 27 3.08 13.59 -22.65
C SER A 27 3.99 13.57 -21.42
N LYS A 28 5.29 13.86 -21.60
CA LYS A 28 6.24 13.96 -20.47
C LYS A 28 5.89 15.12 -19.54
N LEU A 29 5.54 16.27 -20.12
CA LEU A 29 5.11 17.42 -19.34
C LEU A 29 3.85 17.11 -18.52
N VAL A 30 2.84 16.49 -19.14
CA VAL A 30 1.61 16.09 -18.44
C VAL A 30 1.90 15.06 -17.34
N SER A 31 2.75 14.07 -17.61
CA SER A 31 3.18 13.09 -16.61
C SER A 31 3.84 13.76 -15.40
N ALA A 32 4.78 14.70 -15.61
CA ALA A 32 5.45 15.41 -14.53
C ALA A 32 4.48 16.17 -13.61
N PHE A 33 3.51 16.88 -14.19
CA PHE A 33 2.50 17.60 -13.39
C PHE A 33 1.59 16.66 -12.61
N LEU A 34 1.17 15.54 -13.23
CA LEU A 34 0.36 14.52 -12.57
C LEU A 34 1.12 13.84 -11.42
N SER A 35 2.40 13.52 -11.60
CA SER A 35 3.24 12.92 -10.54
C SER A 35 3.43 13.83 -9.32
N ILE A 36 3.36 15.16 -9.51
CA ILE A 36 3.39 16.15 -8.42
C ILE A 36 1.97 16.39 -7.83
N GLY A 37 0.95 15.67 -8.32
CA GLY A 37 -0.44 15.80 -7.87
C GLY A 37 -1.10 17.09 -8.36
N ARG A 38 -0.65 17.65 -9.49
CA ARG A 38 -1.14 18.92 -10.04
C ARG A 38 -1.77 18.72 -11.42
N GLY A 39 -2.92 19.37 -11.64
CA GLY A 39 -3.66 19.29 -12.89
C GLY A 39 -3.33 20.41 -13.88
N HIS A 40 -4.11 20.47 -14.96
CA HIS A 40 -3.97 21.42 -16.07
C HIS A 40 -3.81 22.90 -15.63
N ALA A 41 -4.55 23.36 -14.61
CA ALA A 41 -4.45 24.75 -14.14
C ALA A 41 -3.06 25.13 -13.62
N ALA A 42 -2.37 24.19 -12.96
CA ALA A 42 -1.00 24.42 -12.50
C ALA A 42 -0.01 24.44 -13.67
N LEU A 43 -0.20 23.57 -14.65
CA LEU A 43 0.59 23.56 -15.88
C LEU A 43 0.41 24.86 -16.66
N GLU A 44 -0.81 25.37 -16.77
CA GLU A 44 -1.12 26.65 -17.42
C GLU A 44 -0.42 27.82 -16.72
N THR A 45 -0.45 27.86 -15.39
CA THR A 45 0.25 28.90 -14.62
C THR A 45 1.76 28.80 -14.81
N PHE A 46 2.31 27.59 -14.75
CA PHE A 46 3.75 27.35 -14.96
C PHE A 46 4.21 27.76 -16.36
N SER A 47 3.48 27.35 -17.40
CA SER A 47 3.78 27.74 -18.78
C SER A 47 3.75 29.25 -18.96
N SER A 48 2.76 29.92 -18.36
CA SER A 48 2.65 31.38 -18.40
C SER A 48 3.85 32.08 -17.74
N VAL A 49 4.28 31.60 -16.57
CA VAL A 49 5.44 32.16 -15.84
C VAL A 49 6.74 32.02 -16.63
N LEU A 50 6.92 30.89 -17.32
CA LEU A 50 8.11 30.63 -18.12
C LEU A 50 8.02 31.17 -19.56
N ASN A 51 6.94 31.88 -19.90
CA ASN A 51 6.69 32.38 -21.25
C ASN A 51 6.71 31.26 -22.32
N MET A 52 6.16 30.09 -21.97
CA MET A 52 6.03 28.94 -22.84
C MET A 52 4.61 28.85 -23.40
N PRO A 53 4.41 28.35 -24.64
CA PRO A 53 3.08 28.07 -25.16
C PRO A 53 2.31 27.14 -24.23
N THR A 54 1.07 27.51 -23.90
CA THR A 54 0.22 26.75 -23.00
C THR A 54 -0.48 25.62 -23.73
N MET A 55 -0.47 24.43 -23.13
CA MET A 55 -1.26 23.30 -23.60
C MET A 55 -2.74 23.53 -23.30
N ASP A 56 -3.61 23.33 -24.31
CA ASP A 56 -5.05 23.44 -24.08
C ASP A 56 -5.59 22.26 -23.24
N ARG A 57 -6.71 22.49 -22.56
CA ARG A 57 -7.31 21.52 -21.65
C ARG A 57 -7.69 20.21 -22.36
N LYS A 58 -8.11 20.25 -23.63
CA LYS A 58 -8.50 19.04 -24.38
C LYS A 58 -7.27 18.20 -24.72
N THR A 59 -6.19 18.85 -25.15
CA THR A 59 -4.90 18.18 -25.38
C THR A 59 -4.33 17.60 -24.08
N PHE A 60 -4.43 18.32 -22.97
CA PHE A 60 -4.05 17.79 -21.65
C PHE A 60 -4.84 16.53 -21.30
N ALA A 61 -6.18 16.56 -21.43
CA ALA A 61 -7.03 15.41 -21.15
C ALA A 61 -6.71 14.21 -22.08
N LYS A 62 -6.40 14.48 -23.35
CA LYS A 62 -5.98 13.45 -24.31
C LYS A 62 -4.63 12.83 -23.92
N CYS A 63 -3.66 13.64 -23.53
CA CYS A 63 -2.36 13.16 -23.05
C CYS A 63 -2.52 12.32 -21.78
N MET A 64 -3.31 12.79 -20.82
CA MET A 64 -3.63 12.06 -19.60
C MET A 64 -4.30 10.70 -19.88
N HIS A 65 -5.28 10.68 -20.79
CA HIS A 65 -5.92 9.43 -21.23
C HIS A 65 -4.92 8.47 -21.88
N ASN A 66 -4.07 8.97 -22.79
CA ASN A 66 -3.07 8.15 -23.47
C ASN A 66 -2.02 7.59 -22.50
N LEU A 67 -1.61 8.37 -21.49
CA LEU A 67 -0.73 7.90 -20.42
C LEU A 67 -1.43 6.80 -19.59
N SER A 68 -2.70 7.00 -19.24
CA SER A 68 -3.46 5.99 -18.50
C SER A 68 -3.64 4.68 -19.28
N VAL A 69 -3.83 4.76 -20.60
CA VAL A 69 -3.95 3.58 -21.46
C VAL A 69 -2.60 2.87 -21.62
N LYS A 70 -1.50 3.62 -21.78
CA LYS A 70 -0.15 3.03 -21.85
C LYS A 70 0.23 2.30 -20.56
N ASN A 71 -0.16 2.83 -19.40
CA ASN A 71 0.14 2.22 -18.10
C ASN A 71 -0.75 1.01 -17.77
N LYS A 72 -1.74 0.64 -18.59
CA LYS A 72 -2.69 -0.43 -18.27
C LYS A 72 -2.29 -1.82 -18.77
N GLU A 73 -1.23 -1.94 -19.58
CA GLU A 73 -0.83 -3.23 -20.17
C GLU A 73 0.62 -3.63 -19.85
N GLU A 74 1.32 -2.86 -19.02
CA GLU A 74 2.68 -3.21 -18.63
C GLU A 74 2.65 -4.03 -17.34
N ILE A 75 3.03 -5.31 -17.45
CA ILE A 75 3.36 -6.13 -16.29
C ILE A 75 4.64 -5.54 -15.71
N ILE A 76 4.53 -4.93 -14.54
CA ILE A 76 5.68 -4.39 -13.83
C ILE A 76 6.25 -5.52 -12.98
N ASP A 77 7.48 -5.92 -13.27
CA ASP A 77 8.23 -6.82 -12.41
C ASP A 77 8.72 -6.03 -11.20
N VAL A 78 8.29 -6.43 -10.01
CA VAL A 78 8.60 -5.73 -8.75
C VAL A 78 9.29 -6.71 -7.82
N SER A 79 10.51 -6.35 -7.43
CA SER A 79 11.23 -7.07 -6.39
C SER A 79 10.76 -6.59 -5.02
N VAL A 80 10.19 -7.49 -4.24
CA VAL A 80 9.60 -7.16 -2.93
C VAL A 80 10.40 -7.76 -1.78
N SER A 81 10.40 -7.04 -0.67
CA SER A 81 10.78 -7.53 0.65
C SER A 81 9.52 -7.66 1.50
N TYR A 82 9.55 -8.62 2.42
CA TYR A 82 8.48 -8.82 3.40
C TYR A 82 9.05 -8.59 4.79
N ASP A 83 8.32 -7.84 5.61
CA ASP A 83 8.62 -7.67 7.03
C ASP A 83 7.31 -7.71 7.83
N GLY A 84 7.40 -8.03 9.12
CA GLY A 84 6.25 -8.17 9.99
C GLY A 84 6.49 -7.63 11.39
N THR A 85 5.43 -7.10 12.00
CA THR A 85 5.46 -6.68 13.40
C THR A 85 4.25 -7.21 14.15
N TRP A 86 4.41 -7.48 15.44
CA TRP A 86 3.34 -8.00 16.29
C TRP A 86 3.24 -7.23 17.59
N GLN A 87 2.01 -6.86 17.93
CA GLN A 87 1.74 -6.13 19.17
C GLN A 87 1.74 -7.10 20.36
N LYS A 88 2.67 -6.88 21.29
CA LYS A 88 2.67 -7.53 22.61
C LYS A 88 1.74 -6.78 23.55
N ARG A 89 0.78 -7.47 24.17
CA ARG A 89 0.07 -6.99 25.36
C ARG A 89 0.29 -7.99 26.50
N GLY A 90 1.24 -7.67 27.39
CA GLY A 90 1.72 -8.62 28.40
C GLY A 90 2.50 -9.77 27.76
N HIS A 91 2.17 -11.02 28.14
CA HIS A 91 2.80 -12.23 27.61
C HIS A 91 2.12 -12.78 26.34
N THR A 92 1.12 -12.07 25.79
CA THR A 92 0.31 -12.55 24.66
C THR A 92 0.42 -11.61 23.47
N TYR A 93 0.51 -12.19 22.28
CA TYR A 93 0.56 -11.51 21.00
C TYR A 93 -0.71 -11.86 20.23
N ASN A 94 -1.63 -10.90 20.16
CA ASN A 94 -2.94 -11.13 19.58
C ASN A 94 -3.11 -10.51 18.20
N LEU A 95 -2.17 -9.65 17.80
CA LEU A 95 -2.22 -8.91 16.55
C LEU A 95 -0.85 -8.94 15.89
N GLY A 96 -0.82 -9.31 14.61
CA GLY A 96 0.31 -9.27 13.71
C GLY A 96 -0.03 -8.43 12.49
N LEU A 97 0.97 -7.77 11.95
CA LEU A 97 0.91 -6.98 10.72
C LEU A 97 2.06 -7.46 9.83
N GLY A 98 1.75 -8.04 8.68
CA GLY A 98 2.71 -8.30 7.61
C GLY A 98 2.68 -7.16 6.60
N ILE A 99 3.84 -6.75 6.09
CA ILE A 99 3.97 -5.62 5.17
C ILE A 99 4.85 -6.05 4.01
N ILE A 100 4.39 -5.74 2.80
CA ILE A 100 5.15 -5.93 1.57
C ILE A 100 5.69 -4.59 1.12
N ILE A 101 7.00 -4.55 0.91
CA ILE A 101 7.73 -3.32 0.60
C ILE A 101 8.51 -3.53 -0.70
N ASP A 102 8.29 -2.65 -1.67
CA ASP A 102 9.15 -2.60 -2.86
C ASP A 102 10.58 -2.27 -2.45
N ILE A 103 11.53 -3.13 -2.83
CA ILE A 103 12.94 -2.99 -2.44
C ILE A 103 13.55 -1.72 -3.03
N LEU A 104 13.09 -1.29 -4.22
CA LEU A 104 13.71 -0.15 -4.92
C LEU A 104 13.22 1.20 -4.40
N SER A 105 11.91 1.37 -4.24
CA SER A 105 11.34 2.62 -3.74
C SER A 105 11.24 2.71 -2.22
N GLY A 106 11.25 1.57 -1.52
CA GLY A 106 10.95 1.49 -0.08
C GLY A 106 9.49 1.79 0.25
N LEU A 107 8.60 1.81 -0.75
CA LEU A 107 7.17 2.06 -0.56
C LEU A 107 6.44 0.77 -0.19
N VAL A 108 5.45 0.89 0.69
CA VAL A 108 4.54 -0.21 1.03
C VAL A 108 3.60 -0.45 -0.14
N LEU A 109 3.61 -1.67 -0.65
CA LEU A 109 2.73 -2.11 -1.73
C LEU A 109 1.43 -2.69 -1.19
N ASP A 110 1.54 -3.49 -0.13
CA ASP A 110 0.41 -4.16 0.49
C ASP A 110 0.71 -4.50 1.96
N PHE A 111 -0.32 -4.82 2.72
CA PHE A 111 -0.21 -5.28 4.10
C PHE A 111 -1.32 -6.25 4.48
N GLU A 112 -1.03 -7.14 5.41
CA GLU A 112 -1.98 -8.10 5.95
C GLU A 112 -2.03 -7.99 7.48
N VAL A 113 -3.25 -7.95 8.03
CA VAL A 113 -3.47 -7.94 9.47
C VAL A 113 -3.92 -9.33 9.91
N LEU A 114 -3.14 -9.96 10.79
CA LEU A 114 -3.49 -11.23 11.42
C LEU A 114 -3.88 -11.02 12.87
N SER A 115 -5.00 -11.58 13.27
CA SER A 115 -5.54 -11.46 14.62
C SER A 115 -5.95 -12.82 15.18
N LYS A 116 -5.52 -13.07 16.41
CA LYS A 116 -5.98 -14.19 17.26
C LYS A 116 -7.16 -13.81 18.14
N TYR A 117 -7.61 -12.56 18.05
CA TYR A 117 -8.54 -11.98 18.99
C TYR A 117 -9.72 -11.34 18.25
N CYS A 118 -10.92 -11.71 18.69
CA CYS A 118 -12.13 -10.97 18.40
C CYS A 118 -12.81 -10.64 19.73
N HIS A 119 -13.17 -9.38 19.92
CA HIS A 119 -13.79 -8.95 21.18
C HIS A 119 -15.15 -9.62 21.40
N ASN A 120 -15.96 -9.74 20.33
CA ASN A 120 -17.27 -10.37 20.39
C ASN A 120 -17.18 -11.85 20.77
N CYS A 121 -16.20 -12.59 20.24
CA CYS A 121 -15.96 -13.98 20.65
C CYS A 121 -15.62 -14.09 22.15
N VAL A 122 -14.83 -13.16 22.68
CA VAL A 122 -14.45 -13.18 24.11
C VAL A 122 -15.65 -12.87 25.00
N VAL A 123 -16.48 -11.91 24.63
CA VAL A 123 -17.71 -11.57 25.38
C VAL A 123 -18.71 -12.71 25.31
N ALA A 124 -19.03 -13.22 24.12
CA ALA A 124 -19.98 -14.32 23.96
C ALA A 124 -19.52 -15.59 24.68
N GLY A 125 -18.22 -15.92 24.61
CA GLY A 125 -17.66 -17.07 25.32
C GLY A 125 -17.71 -16.91 26.85
N ARG A 126 -17.64 -15.68 27.36
CA ARG A 126 -17.81 -15.38 28.78
C ARG A 126 -19.27 -15.51 29.23
N ASP A 127 -20.19 -15.00 28.42
CA ASP A 127 -21.61 -14.88 28.79
C ASP A 127 -22.38 -16.20 28.59
N MET A 128 -22.08 -16.94 27.51
CA MET A 128 -22.74 -18.20 27.15
C MET A 128 -21.95 -19.44 27.58
N GLY A 129 -20.67 -19.29 27.92
CA GLY A 129 -19.73 -20.39 28.17
C GLY A 129 -19.21 -21.01 26.87
N VAL A 130 -17.89 -21.05 26.70
CA VAL A 130 -17.21 -21.52 25.47
C VAL A 130 -17.57 -22.95 25.05
N ASP A 131 -17.91 -23.82 26.01
CA ASP A 131 -18.27 -25.22 25.74
C ASP A 131 -19.77 -25.44 25.50
N SER A 132 -20.58 -24.38 25.59
CA SER A 132 -22.04 -24.51 25.47
C SER A 132 -22.49 -24.70 24.02
N ALA A 133 -23.63 -25.36 23.83
CA ALA A 133 -24.23 -25.48 22.51
C ALA A 133 -24.65 -24.11 21.94
N GLU A 134 -25.07 -23.18 22.82
CA GLU A 134 -25.46 -21.82 22.46
C GLU A 134 -24.29 -21.04 21.86
N PHE A 135 -23.11 -21.13 22.47
CA PHE A 135 -21.90 -20.50 21.96
C PHE A 135 -21.52 -21.04 20.58
N HIS A 136 -21.59 -22.35 20.35
CA HIS A 136 -21.25 -22.93 19.05
C HIS A 136 -22.23 -22.50 17.93
N ILE A 137 -23.52 -22.34 18.24
CA ILE A 137 -24.51 -21.83 17.28
C ILE A 137 -24.20 -20.37 16.96
N TRP A 138 -23.97 -19.56 18.01
CA TRP A 138 -23.59 -18.16 17.86
C TRP A 138 -22.31 -17.98 17.05
N GLN A 139 -21.27 -18.75 17.35
CA GLN A 139 -19.95 -18.68 16.69
C GLN A 139 -20.07 -18.96 15.19
N LYS A 140 -20.89 -19.93 14.79
CA LYS A 140 -21.18 -20.22 13.37
C LYS A 140 -21.85 -19.03 12.68
N GLY A 141 -22.79 -18.37 13.36
CA GLY A 141 -23.44 -17.16 12.83
C GLY A 141 -22.53 -15.94 12.78
N HIS A 142 -21.52 -15.88 13.67
CA HIS A 142 -20.57 -14.78 13.75
C HIS A 142 -19.36 -14.91 12.79
N ALA A 143 -19.17 -16.06 12.14
CA ALA A 143 -17.97 -16.34 11.36
C ALA A 143 -17.61 -15.26 10.32
N ASP A 144 -18.61 -14.70 9.64
CA ASP A 144 -18.42 -13.67 8.60
C ASP A 144 -18.07 -12.28 9.18
N GLU A 145 -18.34 -12.04 10.45
CA GLU A 145 -18.07 -10.77 11.17
C GLU A 145 -16.91 -10.91 12.18
N CYS A 146 -16.23 -12.06 12.17
CA CYS A 146 -15.21 -12.39 13.15
C CYS A 146 -13.89 -11.67 12.82
N ASP A 147 -13.43 -10.82 13.73
CA ASP A 147 -12.12 -10.15 13.59
C ASP A 147 -10.93 -11.12 13.72
N LYS A 148 -11.16 -12.32 14.24
CA LYS A 148 -10.13 -13.35 14.39
C LYS A 148 -10.01 -14.12 13.09
N ASN A 149 -8.84 -14.01 12.46
CA ASN A 149 -8.52 -14.68 11.19
C ASN A 149 -7.28 -15.60 11.29
N PHE A 150 -6.72 -15.80 12.49
CA PHE A 150 -5.56 -16.66 12.68
C PHE A 150 -5.67 -17.51 13.94
N ASP A 151 -5.38 -18.81 13.81
CA ASP A 151 -5.45 -19.80 14.89
C ASP A 151 -4.08 -20.34 15.35
N GLY A 152 -3.00 -20.01 14.64
CA GLY A 152 -1.66 -20.52 14.91
C GLY A 152 -0.95 -19.89 16.11
N THR A 153 0.33 -20.24 16.29
CA THR A 153 1.19 -19.58 17.27
C THR A 153 1.54 -18.18 16.78
N SER A 154 1.74 -17.23 17.69
CA SER A 154 2.03 -15.85 17.29
C SER A 154 3.34 -15.70 16.51
N GLY A 155 4.33 -16.56 16.77
CA GLY A 155 5.56 -16.61 15.96
C GLY A 155 5.35 -17.17 14.55
N ALA A 156 4.25 -17.88 14.32
CA ALA A 156 3.89 -18.37 12.98
C ALA A 156 3.10 -17.34 12.16
N MET A 157 2.69 -16.21 12.73
CA MET A 157 1.95 -15.17 12.01
C MET A 157 2.77 -14.58 10.86
N GLU A 158 4.05 -14.33 11.07
CA GLU A 158 4.95 -13.78 10.05
C GLU A 158 5.05 -14.72 8.84
N MET A 159 5.32 -16.00 9.09
CA MET A 159 5.36 -17.01 8.03
C MET A 159 4.00 -17.14 7.33
N HIS A 160 2.90 -17.12 8.07
CA HIS A 160 1.56 -17.28 7.52
C HIS A 160 1.19 -16.12 6.59
N ALA A 161 1.40 -14.87 7.03
CA ALA A 161 1.11 -13.71 6.19
C ALA A 161 2.01 -13.64 4.95
N SER A 162 3.30 -14.01 5.09
CA SER A 162 4.19 -14.14 3.93
C SER A 162 3.67 -15.18 2.92
N THR A 163 3.16 -16.31 3.41
CA THR A 163 2.64 -17.40 2.55
C THR A 163 1.36 -16.98 1.84
N ASN A 164 0.41 -16.36 2.55
CA ASN A 164 -0.84 -15.86 1.97
C ASN A 164 -0.58 -14.88 0.83
N TYR A 165 0.41 -14.01 0.99
CA TYR A 165 0.80 -13.09 -0.06
C TYR A 165 1.33 -13.82 -1.31
N VAL A 166 2.24 -14.80 -1.13
CA VAL A 166 2.76 -15.58 -2.26
C VAL A 166 1.66 -16.37 -2.97
N GLU A 167 0.69 -16.91 -2.23
CA GLU A 167 -0.47 -17.62 -2.80
C GLU A 167 -1.41 -16.68 -3.56
N ALA A 168 -1.56 -15.42 -3.12
CA ALA A 168 -2.43 -14.45 -3.78
C ALA A 168 -1.91 -13.96 -5.15
N ILE A 169 -0.60 -14.10 -5.41
CA ILE A 169 0.04 -13.62 -6.64
C ILE A 169 0.18 -14.74 -7.70
N ASN A 170 0.11 -16.01 -7.31
CA ASN A 170 0.22 -17.16 -8.20
C ASN A 170 -1.14 -17.61 -8.76
#